data_AF-A0A1C3XDG5-F1
#
_entry.id   AF-A0A1C3XDG5-F1
#
_cell.length_a   1.000
_cell.length_b   1.000
_cell.length_c   1.000
_cell.angle_alpha   90.00
_cell.angle_beta   90.00
_cell.angle_gamma   90.00
#
_symmetry.space_group_name_H-M   'P 1'
#
loop_
_entity.id
_entity.type
_entity.pdbx_description
1 polymer ?
#
loop_
_entity_poly.entity_id
_entity_poly.type
_entity_poly.pdbx_seq_one_letter_code
_entity_poly.pdbx_strand_id
1 'polypeptide(L)'
;MIRTADTKIVASELHARYEPDRAVTLIGRTLQKALFAGRSDEVVFWALVHAHYRGGDLCASVEEQLNAFSHFILRDPSELN
;
A
#
# COMPACT_ATOMS: atom_id res chain seq x y z
N MET A 1 11.14 0.97 7.43
CA MET A 1 10.95 2.32 6.85
C MET A 1 10.12 2.14 5.61
N ILE A 2 8.89 2.68 5.58
CA ILE A 2 7.87 2.31 4.58
C ILE A 2 8.09 3.16 3.32
N ARG A 3 8.39 2.52 2.19
CA ARG A 3 8.54 3.17 0.87
C ARG A 3 7.18 3.22 0.18
N THR A 4 6.42 4.28 0.43
CA THR A 4 5.07 4.46 -0.14
C THR A 4 5.09 4.66 -1.66
N ALA A 5 6.16 5.23 -2.20
CA ALA A 5 6.33 5.52 -3.64
C ALA A 5 6.08 4.31 -4.56
N ASP A 6 6.55 3.13 -4.15
CA ASP A 6 6.48 1.93 -4.99
C ASP A 6 5.07 1.30 -4.97
N THR A 7 4.21 1.69 -4.03
CA THR A 7 2.91 1.02 -3.82
C THR A 7 1.93 1.27 -4.97
N LYS A 8 1.90 2.48 -5.54
CA LYS A 8 1.10 2.83 -6.73
C LYS A 8 1.58 2.10 -7.99
N ILE A 9 2.90 1.97 -8.14
CA ILE A 9 3.52 1.25 -9.27
C ILE A 9 3.15 -0.22 -9.19
N VAL A 10 3.38 -0.87 -8.04
CA VAL A 10 3.05 -2.29 -7.83
C VAL A 10 1.56 -2.55 -8.01
N ALA A 11 0.69 -1.66 -7.51
CA ALA A 11 -0.76 -1.78 -7.73
C ALA A 11 -1.12 -1.73 -9.23
N SER A 12 -0.50 -0.82 -9.99
CA SER A 12 -0.72 -0.69 -11.43
C SER A 12 -0.21 -1.91 -12.21
N GLU A 13 0.95 -2.46 -11.83
CA GLU A 13 1.49 -3.69 -12.43
C GLU A 13 0.58 -4.90 -12.16
N LEU A 14 0.05 -5.02 -10.94
CA LEU A 14 -0.88 -6.09 -10.59
C LEU A 14 -2.17 -6.00 -11.40
N HIS A 15 -2.67 -4.79 -11.67
CA HIS A 15 -3.81 -4.54 -12.55
C HIS A 15 -3.54 -4.97 -13.99
N ALA A 16 -2.36 -4.61 -14.52
CA ALA A 16 -2.00 -4.94 -15.89
C ALA A 16 -1.75 -6.44 -16.10
N ARG A 17 -1.31 -7.15 -15.06
CA ARG A 17 -0.79 -8.53 -15.19
C ARG A 17 -1.77 -9.62 -14.79
N TYR A 18 -2.77 -9.33 -13.96
CA TYR A 18 -3.64 -10.35 -13.38
C TYR A 18 -5.10 -9.95 -13.40
N GLU A 19 -5.97 -10.94 -13.58
CA GLU A 19 -7.40 -10.80 -13.33
C GLU A 19 -7.66 -10.32 -11.89
N PRO A 20 -8.73 -9.52 -11.65
CA PRO A 20 -8.97 -8.87 -10.36
C PRO A 20 -8.94 -9.80 -9.15
N ASP A 21 -9.62 -10.93 -9.23
CA ASP A 21 -9.68 -11.90 -8.13
C ASP A 21 -8.30 -12.48 -7.80
N ARG A 22 -7.47 -12.67 -8.82
CA ARG A 22 -6.10 -13.21 -8.66
C ARG A 22 -5.17 -12.17 -8.07
N ALA A 23 -5.25 -10.91 -8.51
CA ALA A 23 -4.46 -9.82 -7.96
C ALA A 23 -4.78 -9.60 -6.46
N VAL A 24 -6.07 -9.50 -6.11
CA VAL A 24 -6.53 -9.34 -4.71
C VAL A 24 -6.07 -10.51 -3.85
N THR A 25 -6.17 -11.74 -4.36
CA THR A 25 -5.68 -12.93 -3.65
C THR A 25 -4.17 -12.88 -3.39
N LEU A 26 -3.37 -12.43 -4.36
CA LEU A 26 -1.92 -12.31 -4.20
C LEU A 26 -1.56 -11.23 -3.17
N ILE A 27 -2.22 -10.08 -3.22
CA ILE A 27 -2.03 -8.99 -2.25
C ILE A 27 -2.37 -9.49 -0.84
N GLY A 28 -3.55 -10.09 -0.66
CA GLY A 28 -3.99 -10.59 0.64
C GLY A 28 -3.08 -11.67 1.22
N ARG A 29 -2.61 -12.62 0.38
CA ARG A 29 -1.65 -13.65 0.83
C ARG A 29 -0.33 -13.05 1.26
N THR A 30 0.15 -12.03 0.57
CA THR A 30 1.45 -11.42 0.87
C THR A 30 1.36 -10.56 2.14
N LEU A 31 0.27 -9.82 2.29
CA LEU A 31 -0.08 -9.11 3.52
C LEU A 31 -0.15 -10.05 4.73
N GLN A 32 -0.85 -11.19 4.61
CA GLN A 32 -0.99 -12.17 5.69
C GLN A 32 0.34 -12.81 6.08
N LYS A 33 1.21 -13.11 5.10
CA LYS A 33 2.56 -13.63 5.36
C LYS A 33 3.42 -12.61 6.11
N ALA A 34 3.37 -11.34 5.72
CA ALA A 34 4.10 -10.27 6.41
C ALA A 34 3.61 -10.11 7.86
N LEU A 35 2.28 -10.15 8.05
CA LEU A 35 1.66 -10.05 9.37
C LEU A 35 2.13 -11.16 10.32
N PHE A 36 2.03 -12.42 9.89
CA PHE A 36 2.46 -13.55 10.72
C PHE A 36 3.96 -13.63 10.94
N ALA A 37 4.76 -13.03 10.06
CA ALA A 37 6.20 -12.93 10.24
C ALA A 37 6.64 -11.72 11.08
N GLY A 38 5.70 -10.90 11.58
CA GLY A 38 6.02 -9.71 12.38
C GLY A 38 6.70 -8.58 11.57
N ARG A 39 6.57 -8.57 10.24
CA ARG A 39 7.20 -7.57 9.36
C ARG A 39 6.24 -6.40 9.11
N SER A 40 6.13 -5.52 10.10
CA SER A 40 5.13 -4.44 10.12
C SER A 40 5.25 -3.46 8.95
N ASP A 41 6.46 -3.22 8.45
CA ASP A 41 6.70 -2.37 7.28
C ASP A 41 6.14 -2.99 5.99
N GLU A 42 6.34 -4.28 5.77
CA GLU A 42 5.73 -5.01 4.66
C GLU A 42 4.20 -5.06 4.77
N VAL A 43 3.66 -5.19 5.99
CA VAL A 43 2.20 -5.16 6.21
C VAL A 43 1.63 -3.83 5.72
N VAL A 44 2.21 -2.71 6.15
CA VAL A 44 1.72 -1.39 5.74
C VAL A 44 1.91 -1.19 4.23
N PHE A 45 3.04 -1.64 3.68
CA PHE A 45 3.28 -1.59 2.23
C PHE A 45 2.17 -2.31 1.44
N TRP A 46 1.86 -3.57 1.75
CA TRP A 46 0.84 -4.33 1.02
C TRP A 46 -0.58 -3.82 1.27
N ALA A 47 -0.85 -3.21 2.43
CA ALA A 47 -2.11 -2.55 2.70
C ALA A 47 -2.31 -1.31 1.79
N LEU A 48 -1.25 -0.52 1.57
CA LEU A 48 -1.27 0.62 0.66
C LEU A 48 -1.38 0.18 -0.81
N VAL A 49 -0.66 -0.88 -1.21
CA VAL A 49 -0.84 -1.51 -2.54
C VAL A 49 -2.29 -1.92 -2.74
N HIS A 50 -2.93 -2.54 -1.74
CA HIS A 50 -4.33 -2.93 -1.82
C HIS A 50 -5.26 -1.72 -2.01
N ALA A 51 -5.03 -0.64 -1.26
CA ALA A 51 -5.82 0.59 -1.37
C ALA A 51 -5.73 1.18 -2.79
N HIS A 52 -4.52 1.36 -3.32
CA HIS A 52 -4.31 1.84 -4.68
C HIS A 52 -4.86 0.87 -5.75
N TYR A 53 -4.74 -0.44 -5.53
CA TYR A 53 -5.28 -1.46 -6.43
C TYR A 53 -6.81 -1.37 -6.53
N ARG A 54 -7.52 -1.03 -5.46
CA ARG A 54 -9.00 -0.92 -5.53
C ARG A 54 -9.47 0.34 -6.28
N GLY A 55 -8.55 1.13 -6.86
CA GLY A 55 -8.86 2.30 -7.69
C GLY A 55 -9.39 3.48 -6.88
N GLY A 56 -9.23 3.45 -5.55
CA GLY A 56 -9.54 4.58 -4.69
C GLY A 56 -8.26 5.32 -4.33
N ASP A 57 -8.33 6.64 -4.35
CA ASP A 57 -7.54 7.41 -3.40
C ASP A 57 -7.84 6.89 -1.99
N LEU A 58 -6.87 7.04 -1.09
CA LEU A 58 -7.12 6.76 0.31
C LEU A 58 -8.28 7.64 0.75
N CYS A 59 -9.27 7.10 1.44
CA CYS A 59 -10.35 7.95 1.93
C CYS A 59 -9.77 9.00 2.88
N ALA A 60 -10.38 10.19 2.91
CA ALA A 60 -9.86 11.33 3.67
C ALA A 60 -9.50 10.98 5.12
N SER A 61 -10.29 10.13 5.78
CA SER A 61 -10.00 9.68 7.15
C SER A 61 -8.72 8.85 7.27
N VAL A 62 -8.39 8.04 6.26
CA VAL A 62 -7.16 7.24 6.23
C VAL A 62 -5.96 8.12 5.86
N GLU A 63 -6.13 9.08 4.94
CA GLU A 63 -5.09 10.07 4.67
C GLU A 63 -4.76 10.92 5.90
N GLU A 64 -5.78 11.34 6.65
CA GLU A 64 -5.63 12.13 7.87
C GLU A 64 -4.91 11.34 8.98
N GLN A 65 -5.24 10.05 9.12
CA GLN A 65 -4.50 9.15 10.00
C GLN A 65 -3.03 8.98 9.56
N LEU A 66 -2.78 8.79 8.26
CA LEU A 66 -1.42 8.71 7.72
C LEU A 66 -0.66 10.04 7.86
N ASN A 67 -1.35 11.18 7.80
CA ASN A 67 -0.80 12.51 8.12
C ASN A 67 -0.40 12.60 9.59
N ALA A 68 -1.21 12.09 10.51
CA ALA A 68 -0.86 12.05 11.94
C ALA A 68 0.41 11.21 12.21
N PHE A 69 0.65 10.17 11.41
CA PHE A 69 1.87 9.36 11.48
C PHE A 69 3.00 9.84 10.57
N SER A 70 2.89 11.02 9.95
CA SER A 70 3.85 11.52 8.94
C SER A 70 5.30 11.51 9.41
N HIS A 71 5.58 11.79 10.69
CA HIS A 71 6.92 11.73 11.26
C HIS A 71 7.59 10.35 11.18
N PHE A 72 6.81 9.28 11.01
CA PHE A 72 7.28 7.89 10.92
C PHE A 72 7.21 7.33 9.49
N ILE A 73 6.72 8.11 8.53
CA ILE A 73 6.50 7.70 7.14
C ILE A 73 7.46 8.50 6.24
N LEU A 74 8.28 7.80 5.46
CA LEU A 74 9.01 8.47 4.38
C LEU A 74 8.04 8.73 3.23
N ARG A 75 7.68 10.01 3.05
CA ARG A 75 6.92 10.47 1.89
C ARG A 75 7.83 10.72 0.71
N ASP A 76 7.26 10.58 -0.48
CA ASP A 76 7.95 10.92 -1.71
C ASP A 76 8.06 12.46 -1.84
N PRO A 77 9.20 13.01 -2.28
CA PRO A 77 9.34 14.44 -2.53
C PRO A 77 8.29 15.02 -3.49
N SER A 78 7.74 14.19 -4.39
CA SER A 78 6.71 14.59 -5.35
C SER A 78 5.32 14.83 -4.72
N GLU A 79 5.08 14.37 -3.49
CA GLU A 79 3.80 14.53 -2.78
C GLU A 79 3.80 15.74 -1.81
N LEU A 80 4.87 16.54 -1.80
CA LEU A 80 5.04 17.72 -0.92
C LEU A 80 4.77 19.07 -1.61
N ASN A 81 4.31 19.08 -2.86
CA ASN A 81 4.02 20.29 -3.64
C ASN A 81 2.53 20.52 -3.84
#